data_AF-A0A7Y5NEZ3-F1
#
_entry.id   AF-A0A7Y5NEZ3-F1
#
_cell.length_a   1.000
_cell.length_b   1.000
_cell.length_c   1.000
_cell.angle_alpha   90.00
_cell.angle_beta   90.00
_cell.angle_gamma   90.00
#
_symmetry.space_group_name_H-M   'P 1'
#
loop_
_entity.id
_entity.type
_entity.pdbx_description
1 polymer ?
#
loop_
_entity_poly.entity_id
_entity_poly.type
_entity_poly.pdbx_seq_one_letter_code
_entity_poly.pdbx_strand_id
1 'polypeptide(L)'
;MRADTQNHVSPTGTQRRTKRDYWEMERDQLVTALVQRIASKGESIALRDLLAMALPEILKVVLRNHAKSLVRKEKPLTMQTHRRFELEDAEIRQQFRLLRDLLADRIVFDLAELKPVLTFGVRLQFDLIVRPRGFLENLLYQHSTERERDDLLVILMGFHDAREYVTLLIDKLSGYSAGVLTKEAFSALCRQCEREVYGK
;
A
#
# COMPACT_ATOMS: atom_id res chain seq x y z
N MET A 1 63.15 22.72 -8.25
CA MET A 1 61.92 22.67 -9.05
C MET A 1 60.97 21.70 -8.37
N ARG A 2 59.90 22.23 -7.77
CA ARG A 2 58.83 21.46 -7.12
C ARG A 2 57.70 21.26 -8.12
N ALA A 3 57.11 20.07 -8.16
CA ALA A 3 55.83 19.81 -8.79
C ALA A 3 54.96 19.08 -7.76
N ASP A 4 54.16 19.85 -7.03
CA ASP A 4 53.08 19.33 -6.18
C ASP A 4 51.90 19.00 -7.08
N THR A 5 51.52 17.72 -7.11
CA THR A 5 50.32 17.25 -7.80
C THR A 5 49.19 17.20 -6.76
N GLN A 6 48.29 18.17 -6.77
CA GLN A 6 47.09 18.15 -5.94
C GLN A 6 46.08 17.16 -6.53
N ASN A 7 45.91 16.02 -5.87
CA ASN A 7 44.81 15.10 -6.12
C ASN A 7 43.51 15.67 -5.54
N HIS A 8 42.61 16.08 -6.43
CA HIS A 8 41.26 16.51 -6.07
C HIS A 8 40.39 15.27 -5.82
N VAL A 9 40.21 14.89 -4.55
CA VAL A 9 39.25 13.84 -4.16
C VAL A 9 37.84 14.43 -4.21
N SER A 10 36.98 13.86 -5.06
CA SER A 10 35.58 14.24 -5.21
C SER A 10 34.73 13.75 -4.02
N PRO A 11 33.89 14.58 -3.38
CA PRO A 11 33.05 14.15 -2.26
C PRO A 11 31.64 13.78 -2.75
N THR A 12 31.42 12.54 -3.19
CA THR A 12 30.06 12.10 -3.64
C THR A 12 29.46 10.95 -2.84
N GLY A 13 30.19 10.35 -1.89
CA GLY A 13 29.73 9.20 -1.10
C GLY A 13 28.97 9.54 0.19
N THR A 14 29.38 10.58 0.92
CA THR A 14 28.94 10.78 2.33
C THR A 14 27.57 11.45 2.45
N GLN A 15 27.21 12.35 1.53
CA GLN A 15 25.92 13.09 1.57
C GLN A 15 24.69 12.23 1.21
N ARG A 16 24.87 11.10 0.49
CA ARG A 16 23.75 10.22 0.12
C ARG A 16 23.31 9.30 1.26
N ARG A 17 24.23 8.94 2.18
CA ARG A 17 23.90 8.14 3.37
C ARG A 17 23.11 8.96 4.39
N THR A 18 23.60 10.15 4.74
CA THR A 18 22.95 11.03 5.75
C THR A 18 21.51 11.41 5.40
N LYS A 19 21.21 11.66 4.12
CA LYS A 19 19.82 11.95 3.67
C LYS A 19 18.90 10.73 3.75
N ARG A 20 19.40 9.53 3.47
CA ARG A 20 18.61 8.29 3.56
C ARG A 20 18.23 8.01 5.02
N ASP A 21 19.19 8.20 5.91
CA ASP A 21 19.00 8.01 7.35
C ASP A 21 17.98 9.02 7.90
N TYR A 22 17.98 10.27 7.43
CA TYR A 22 17.00 11.30 7.81
C TYR A 22 15.55 10.92 7.45
N TRP A 23 15.29 10.46 6.22
CA TRP A 23 13.94 10.06 5.82
C TRP A 23 13.46 8.75 6.46
N GLU A 24 14.39 7.86 6.84
CA GLU A 24 14.08 6.70 7.67
C GLU A 24 13.63 7.13 9.07
N MET A 25 14.36 8.07 9.69
CA MET A 25 13.98 8.63 11.00
C MET A 25 12.63 9.36 10.99
N GLU A 26 12.35 10.20 9.98
CA GLU A 26 11.07 10.91 9.86
C GLU A 26 9.88 9.94 9.72
N ARG A 27 10.05 8.85 8.97
CA ARG A 27 9.02 7.79 8.86
C ARG A 27 8.76 7.14 10.21
N ASP A 28 9.82 6.79 10.95
CA ASP A 28 9.69 6.16 12.26
C ASP A 28 9.06 7.10 13.29
N GLN A 29 9.34 8.41 13.22
CA GLN A 29 8.70 9.42 14.06
C GLN A 29 7.20 9.52 13.76
N LEU A 30 6.80 9.54 12.48
CA LEU A 30 5.40 9.57 12.08
C LEU A 30 4.64 8.31 12.53
N VAL A 31 5.26 7.13 12.37
CA VAL A 31 4.69 5.87 12.89
C VAL A 31 4.52 5.96 14.40
N THR A 32 5.53 6.43 15.11
CA THR A 32 5.50 6.55 16.57
C THR A 32 4.39 7.50 17.02
N ALA A 33 4.26 8.66 16.38
CA ALA A 33 3.19 9.61 16.66
C ALA A 33 1.80 9.04 16.39
N LEU A 34 1.63 8.28 15.30
CA LEU A 34 0.38 7.59 14.98
C LEU A 34 0.04 6.51 16.02
N VAL A 35 1.01 5.69 16.41
CA VAL A 35 0.84 4.65 17.44
C VAL A 35 0.49 5.29 18.78
N GLN A 36 1.17 6.36 19.20
CA GLN A 36 0.85 7.09 20.43
C GLN A 36 -0.56 7.68 20.40
N ARG A 37 -0.96 8.25 19.26
CA ARG A 37 -2.32 8.79 19.07
C ARG A 37 -3.37 7.69 19.21
N ILE A 38 -3.13 6.50 18.66
CA ILE A 38 -4.03 5.36 18.81
C ILE A 38 -4.02 4.85 20.25
N ALA A 39 -2.84 4.70 20.86
CA ALA A 39 -2.67 4.25 22.25
C ALA A 39 -3.40 5.13 23.27
N SER A 40 -3.56 6.43 22.98
CA SER A 40 -4.36 7.33 23.83
C SER A 40 -5.84 6.92 23.95
N LYS A 41 -6.33 6.01 23.09
CA LYS A 41 -7.69 5.47 23.14
C LYS A 41 -7.80 4.14 23.90
N GLY A 42 -6.68 3.48 24.20
CA GLY A 42 -6.64 2.18 24.87
C GLY A 42 -5.49 1.30 24.36
N GLU A 43 -5.27 0.17 25.06
CA GLU A 43 -4.26 -0.84 24.67
C GLU A 43 -4.68 -1.67 23.45
N SER A 44 -5.98 -1.70 23.17
CA SER A 44 -6.57 -2.32 22.00
C SER A 44 -7.63 -1.42 21.36
N ILE A 45 -7.87 -1.60 20.07
CA ILE A 45 -8.83 -0.78 19.30
C ILE A 45 -9.48 -1.60 18.19
N ALA A 46 -10.79 -1.43 18.01
CA ALA A 46 -11.51 -2.08 16.92
C ALA A 46 -11.18 -1.42 15.57
N LEU A 47 -11.17 -2.22 14.49
CA LEU A 47 -10.96 -1.70 13.13
C LEU A 47 -11.95 -0.58 12.81
N ARG A 48 -13.23 -0.75 13.16
CA ARG A 48 -14.26 0.27 12.95
C ARG A 48 -13.88 1.62 13.57
N ASP A 49 -13.33 1.61 14.77
CA ASP A 49 -12.94 2.83 15.48
C ASP A 49 -11.68 3.45 14.87
N LEU A 50 -10.71 2.62 14.46
CA LEU A 50 -9.55 3.07 13.67
C LEU A 50 -9.98 3.75 12.37
N LEU A 51 -10.91 3.17 11.63
CA LEU A 51 -11.40 3.71 10.36
C LEU A 51 -12.17 5.02 10.53
N ALA A 52 -12.79 5.23 11.69
CA ALA A 52 -13.45 6.49 12.06
C ALA A 52 -12.46 7.61 12.44
N MET A 53 -11.20 7.29 12.72
CA MET A 53 -10.17 8.29 12.96
C MET A 53 -9.81 9.04 11.67
N ALA A 54 -9.29 10.26 11.84
CA ALA A 54 -8.64 11.03 10.77
C ALA A 54 -7.28 10.40 10.40
N LEU A 55 -7.34 9.24 9.73
CA LEU A 55 -6.22 8.56 9.11
C LEU A 55 -6.23 8.80 7.59
N PRO A 56 -5.07 8.89 6.94
CA PRO A 56 -4.99 8.84 5.48
C PRO A 56 -5.68 7.58 4.92
N GLU A 57 -6.41 7.72 3.80
CA GLU A 57 -7.15 6.61 3.19
C GLU A 57 -6.26 5.41 2.86
N ILE A 58 -5.01 5.66 2.46
CA ILE A 58 -4.03 4.60 2.22
C ILE A 58 -3.79 3.72 3.45
N LEU A 59 -3.76 4.30 4.65
CA LEU A 59 -3.64 3.55 5.90
C LEU A 59 -4.93 2.78 6.19
N LYS A 60 -6.09 3.37 5.93
CA LYS A 60 -7.38 2.69 6.08
C LYS A 60 -7.50 1.46 5.17
N VAL A 61 -7.04 1.57 3.91
CA VAL A 61 -6.99 0.45 2.97
C VAL A 61 -6.05 -0.65 3.46
N VAL A 62 -4.84 -0.28 3.91
CA VAL A 62 -3.87 -1.23 4.48
C VAL A 62 -4.45 -1.96 5.70
N LEU A 63 -5.12 -1.24 6.61
CA LEU A 63 -5.76 -1.82 7.79
C LEU A 63 -6.90 -2.78 7.41
N ARG A 64 -7.78 -2.41 6.48
CA ARG A 64 -8.84 -3.30 5.97
C ARG A 64 -8.28 -4.57 5.34
N ASN A 65 -7.24 -4.43 4.52
CA ASN A 65 -6.60 -5.58 3.87
C ASN A 65 -5.92 -6.50 4.89
N HIS A 66 -5.30 -5.92 5.92
CA HIS A 66 -4.71 -6.68 7.01
C HIS A 66 -5.78 -7.45 7.81
N ALA A 67 -6.88 -6.80 8.16
CA ALA A 67 -8.03 -7.43 8.82
C ALA A 67 -8.60 -8.61 8.01
N LYS A 68 -8.83 -8.41 6.71
CA LYS A 68 -9.26 -9.49 5.80
C LYS A 68 -8.25 -10.63 5.72
N SER A 69 -6.96 -10.34 5.79
CA SER A 69 -5.90 -11.36 5.84
C SER A 69 -5.97 -12.17 7.13
N LEU A 70 -6.19 -11.53 8.28
CA LEU A 70 -6.34 -12.21 9.57
C LEU A 70 -7.55 -13.16 9.57
N VAL A 71 -8.74 -12.69 9.16
CA VAL A 71 -9.92 -13.56 9.05
C VAL A 71 -9.66 -14.79 8.18
N ARG A 72 -8.93 -14.64 7.07
CA ARG A 72 -8.56 -15.76 6.19
C ARG A 72 -7.57 -16.72 6.83
N LYS A 73 -6.64 -16.22 7.65
CA LYS A 73 -5.60 -17.01 8.33
C LYS A 73 -6.14 -17.76 9.54
N GLU A 74 -6.88 -17.07 10.39
CA GLU A 74 -7.46 -17.63 11.62
C GLU A 74 -8.61 -18.58 11.33
N LYS A 75 -9.28 -18.41 10.17
CA LYS A 75 -10.44 -19.23 9.75
C LYS A 75 -11.45 -19.41 10.90
N PRO A 76 -11.95 -18.33 11.50
CA PRO A 76 -12.88 -18.41 12.63
C PRO A 76 -14.17 -19.16 12.27
N LEU A 77 -14.46 -19.27 10.98
CA LEU A 77 -15.56 -20.04 10.42
C LEU A 77 -14.98 -21.24 9.67
N THR A 78 -14.94 -22.39 10.34
CA THR A 78 -14.65 -23.67 9.69
C THR A 78 -15.96 -24.32 9.28
N MET A 79 -16.13 -24.48 7.97
CA MET A 79 -17.28 -25.19 7.43
C MET A 79 -16.99 -26.68 7.47
N GLN A 80 -17.69 -27.41 8.34
CA GLN A 80 -17.66 -28.86 8.30
C GLN A 80 -18.64 -29.35 7.25
N THR A 81 -18.10 -29.87 6.15
CA THR A 81 -18.90 -30.45 5.06
C THR A 81 -19.51 -31.77 5.53
N HIS A 82 -20.66 -31.69 6.18
CA HIS A 82 -21.49 -32.86 6.43
C HIS A 82 -22.28 -33.19 5.16
N ARG A 83 -22.42 -34.48 4.84
CA ARG A 83 -23.12 -35.01 3.64
C ARG A 83 -24.55 -34.50 3.40
N ARG A 84 -25.15 -33.79 4.35
CA ARG A 84 -26.53 -33.30 4.30
C ARG A 84 -26.67 -31.83 3.89
N PHE A 85 -25.58 -31.07 3.81
CA PHE A 85 -25.62 -29.64 3.49
C PHE A 85 -24.84 -29.35 2.21
N GLU A 86 -25.48 -28.66 1.26
CA GLU A 86 -24.87 -28.24 0.00
C GLU A 86 -24.13 -26.91 0.18
N LEU A 87 -22.99 -26.96 0.84
CA LEU A 87 -22.20 -25.77 1.18
C LEU A 87 -21.51 -25.10 -0.02
N GLU A 88 -21.54 -25.75 -1.19
CA GLU A 88 -20.95 -25.25 -2.43
C GLU A 88 -21.90 -24.37 -3.26
N ASP A 89 -23.16 -24.25 -2.82
CA ASP A 89 -24.14 -23.36 -3.43
C ASP A 89 -23.64 -21.90 -3.49
N ALA A 90 -23.95 -21.22 -4.60
CA ALA A 90 -23.44 -19.89 -4.88
C ALA A 90 -23.95 -18.82 -3.90
N GLU A 91 -25.21 -18.93 -3.48
CA GLU A 91 -25.82 -18.04 -2.49
C GLU A 91 -25.17 -18.26 -1.12
N ILE A 92 -25.01 -19.53 -0.72
CA ILE A 92 -24.32 -19.87 0.54
C ILE A 92 -22.89 -19.31 0.55
N ARG A 93 -22.11 -19.52 -0.52
CA ARG A 93 -20.76 -18.95 -0.65
C ARG A 93 -20.75 -17.42 -0.62
N GLN A 94 -21.77 -16.76 -1.17
CA GLN A 94 -21.91 -15.31 -1.07
C GLN A 94 -22.16 -14.85 0.38
N GLN A 95 -23.07 -15.51 1.09
CA GLN A 95 -23.34 -15.20 2.51
C GLN A 95 -22.09 -15.41 3.38
N PHE A 96 -21.31 -16.46 3.12
CA PHE A 96 -20.03 -16.65 3.80
C PHE A 96 -19.00 -15.56 3.50
N ARG A 97 -18.97 -15.03 2.28
CA ARG A 97 -18.11 -13.89 1.95
C ARG A 97 -18.53 -12.64 2.74
N LEU A 98 -19.82 -12.33 2.76
CA LEU A 98 -20.37 -11.22 3.53
C LEU A 98 -20.07 -11.35 5.03
N LEU A 99 -20.24 -12.55 5.58
CA LEU A 99 -19.93 -12.81 6.99
C LEU A 99 -18.43 -12.63 7.28
N ARG A 100 -17.54 -13.06 6.39
CA ARG A 100 -16.09 -12.82 6.54
C ARG A 100 -15.74 -11.34 6.51
N ASP A 101 -16.38 -10.56 5.62
CA ASP A 101 -16.19 -9.11 5.58
C ASP A 101 -16.69 -8.45 6.87
N LEU A 102 -17.85 -8.87 7.40
CA LEU A 102 -18.37 -8.39 8.69
C LEU A 102 -17.44 -8.74 9.85
N LEU A 103 -16.84 -9.94 9.86
CA LEU A 103 -15.85 -10.31 10.87
C LEU A 103 -14.60 -9.44 10.77
N ALA A 104 -14.13 -9.14 9.55
CA ALA A 104 -12.98 -8.27 9.36
C ALA A 104 -13.21 -6.86 9.94
N ASP A 105 -14.41 -6.30 9.75
CA ASP A 105 -14.81 -5.00 10.30
C ASP A 105 -14.89 -4.98 11.84
N ARG A 106 -14.97 -6.15 12.47
CA ARG A 106 -15.08 -6.33 13.93
C ARG A 106 -13.80 -6.81 14.60
N ILE A 107 -12.70 -6.94 13.85
CA ILE A 107 -11.39 -7.24 14.43
C ILE A 107 -11.00 -6.15 15.43
N VAL A 108 -10.50 -6.60 16.58
CA VAL A 108 -9.85 -5.78 17.59
C VAL A 108 -8.35 -6.04 17.47
N PHE A 109 -7.58 -4.97 17.37
CA PHE A 109 -6.13 -5.04 17.29
C PHE A 109 -5.50 -4.59 18.58
N ASP A 110 -4.43 -5.28 18.96
CA ASP A 110 -3.51 -4.80 19.98
C ASP A 110 -2.50 -3.82 19.36
N LEU A 111 -1.98 -2.88 20.17
CA LEU A 111 -1.00 -1.90 19.69
C LEU A 111 0.26 -2.54 19.08
N ALA A 112 0.68 -3.68 19.61
CA ALA A 112 1.83 -4.43 19.11
C ALA A 112 1.60 -4.95 17.68
N GLU A 113 0.37 -5.34 17.35
CA GLU A 113 -0.02 -5.83 16.01
C GLU A 113 -0.19 -4.67 15.03
N LEU A 114 -0.67 -3.51 15.50
CA LEU A 114 -0.87 -2.34 14.65
C LEU A 114 0.44 -1.72 14.18
N LYS A 115 1.47 -1.70 15.03
CA LYS A 115 2.75 -1.05 14.72
C LYS A 115 3.32 -1.48 13.35
N PRO A 116 3.53 -2.78 13.04
CA PRO A 116 4.05 -3.19 11.74
C PRO A 116 3.14 -2.82 10.56
N VAL A 117 1.82 -2.85 10.75
CA VAL A 117 0.84 -2.50 9.72
C VAL A 117 0.89 -1.01 9.40
N LEU A 118 0.97 -0.17 10.43
CA LEU A 118 1.12 1.28 10.30
C LEU A 118 2.47 1.64 9.69
N THR A 119 3.56 0.98 10.11
CA THR A 119 4.89 1.16 9.49
C THR A 119 4.85 0.86 7.99
N PHE A 120 4.22 -0.26 7.61
CA PHE A 120 4.06 -0.61 6.20
C PHE A 120 3.25 0.44 5.44
N GLY A 121 2.11 0.87 5.98
CA GLY A 121 1.25 1.86 5.34
C GLY A 121 1.92 3.24 5.19
N VAL A 122 2.62 3.71 6.22
CA VAL A 122 3.38 4.97 6.17
C VAL A 122 4.49 4.87 5.14
N ARG A 123 5.26 3.78 5.15
CA ARG A 123 6.30 3.54 4.14
C ARG A 123 5.73 3.56 2.73
N LEU A 124 4.61 2.87 2.52
CA LEU A 124 3.91 2.83 1.24
C LEU A 124 3.53 4.25 0.79
N GLN A 125 2.95 5.04 1.69
CA GLN A 125 2.59 6.43 1.40
C GLN A 125 3.81 7.27 1.03
N PHE A 126 4.94 7.13 1.73
CA PHE A 126 6.18 7.83 1.41
C PHE A 126 6.75 7.40 0.06
N ASP A 127 6.80 6.11 -0.22
CA ASP A 127 7.35 5.60 -1.48
C ASP A 127 6.51 6.09 -2.67
N LEU A 128 5.19 6.19 -2.50
CA LEU A 128 4.26 6.78 -3.46
C LEU A 128 4.50 8.28 -3.70
N ILE A 129 4.97 9.02 -2.70
CA ILE A 129 5.26 10.47 -2.80
C ILE A 129 6.62 10.71 -3.43
N VAL A 130 7.65 10.01 -2.94
CA VAL A 130 9.04 10.31 -3.30
C VAL A 130 9.41 9.69 -4.65
N ARG A 131 8.87 8.50 -4.97
CA ARG A 131 9.20 7.75 -6.19
C ARG A 131 7.98 7.02 -6.76
N PRO A 132 6.87 7.73 -7.07
CA PRO A 132 5.60 7.11 -7.48
C PRO A 132 5.76 6.07 -8.58
N ARG A 133 6.43 6.42 -9.68
CA ARG A 133 6.65 5.50 -10.81
C ARG A 133 7.45 4.26 -10.42
N GLY A 134 8.65 4.46 -9.86
CA GLY A 134 9.52 3.34 -9.49
C GLY A 134 8.87 2.43 -8.43
N PHE A 135 8.09 3.01 -7.52
CA PHE A 135 7.33 2.24 -6.54
C PHE A 135 6.18 1.46 -7.19
N LEU A 136 5.33 2.09 -7.99
CA LEU A 136 4.19 1.41 -8.64
C LEU A 136 4.63 0.35 -9.65
N GLU A 137 5.66 0.62 -10.44
CA GLU A 137 6.25 -0.37 -11.34
C GLU A 137 6.74 -1.59 -10.55
N ASN A 138 7.45 -1.38 -9.44
CA ASN A 138 7.89 -2.50 -8.61
C ASN A 138 6.73 -3.20 -7.92
N LEU A 139 5.74 -2.48 -7.39
CA LEU A 139 4.59 -3.05 -6.70
C LEU A 139 3.75 -3.93 -7.65
N LEU A 140 3.50 -3.43 -8.85
CA LEU A 140 2.63 -4.09 -9.83
C LEU A 140 3.43 -5.15 -10.60
N TYR A 141 4.65 -4.89 -11.02
CA TYR A 141 5.42 -5.78 -11.89
C TYR A 141 6.59 -6.49 -11.18
N GLN A 142 6.52 -6.68 -9.85
CA GLN A 142 7.60 -7.36 -9.09
C GLN A 142 7.90 -8.78 -9.60
N HIS A 143 6.85 -9.50 -9.97
CA HIS A 143 6.89 -10.94 -10.30
C HIS A 143 6.26 -11.25 -11.66
N SER A 144 5.95 -10.23 -12.46
CA SER A 144 5.39 -10.38 -13.80
C SER A 144 5.84 -9.23 -14.68
N THR A 145 6.01 -9.49 -15.97
CA THR A 145 6.24 -8.47 -17.01
C THR A 145 4.94 -7.96 -17.63
N GLU A 146 3.83 -8.65 -17.37
CA GLU A 146 2.52 -8.44 -17.99
C GLU A 146 1.40 -8.56 -16.95
N ARG A 147 0.38 -7.71 -17.04
CA ARG A 147 -0.80 -7.77 -16.19
C ARG A 147 -2.05 -7.33 -16.91
N GLU A 148 -3.19 -7.91 -16.55
CA GLU A 148 -4.48 -7.42 -17.01
C GLU A 148 -4.71 -6.00 -16.51
N ARG A 149 -5.14 -5.12 -17.42
CA ARG A 149 -5.44 -3.72 -17.12
C ARG A 149 -6.42 -3.58 -15.95
N ASP A 150 -7.43 -4.45 -15.90
CA ASP A 150 -8.48 -4.38 -14.88
C ASP A 150 -7.94 -4.72 -13.49
N ASP A 151 -6.99 -5.65 -13.39
CA ASP A 151 -6.30 -5.95 -12.13
C ASP A 151 -5.47 -4.75 -11.65
N LEU A 152 -4.80 -4.06 -12.58
CA LEU A 152 -4.04 -2.84 -12.26
C LEU A 152 -4.97 -1.74 -11.74
N LEU A 153 -6.12 -1.54 -12.39
CA LEU A 153 -7.14 -0.57 -11.96
C LEU A 153 -7.66 -0.89 -10.56
N VAL A 154 -7.98 -2.15 -10.27
CA VAL A 154 -8.42 -2.57 -8.93
C VAL A 154 -7.38 -2.25 -7.86
N ILE A 155 -6.10 -2.50 -8.13
CA ILE A 155 -5.01 -2.19 -7.19
C ILE A 155 -4.87 -0.67 -7.03
N LEU A 156 -4.86 0.08 -8.13
CA LEU A 156 -4.66 1.53 -8.14
C LEU A 156 -5.84 2.29 -7.50
N MET A 157 -7.06 1.80 -7.64
CA MET A 157 -8.23 2.33 -6.94
C MET A 157 -8.05 2.29 -5.41
N GLY A 158 -7.29 1.33 -4.88
CA GLY A 158 -6.90 1.29 -3.47
C GLY A 158 -6.02 2.48 -3.03
N PHE A 159 -5.51 3.25 -3.99
CA PHE A 159 -4.71 4.46 -3.79
C PHE A 159 -5.38 5.73 -4.36
N HIS A 160 -6.63 5.64 -4.84
CA HIS A 160 -7.32 6.70 -5.60
C HIS A 160 -7.32 8.05 -4.89
N ASP A 161 -7.55 8.06 -3.58
CA ASP A 161 -7.64 9.29 -2.78
C ASP A 161 -6.28 9.79 -2.28
N ALA A 162 -5.19 9.12 -2.65
CA ALA A 162 -3.89 9.45 -2.12
C ALA A 162 -3.25 10.65 -2.83
N ARG A 163 -3.34 10.75 -4.17
CA ARG A 163 -2.58 11.72 -4.98
C ARG A 163 -3.15 11.94 -6.39
N GLU A 164 -3.06 13.18 -6.87
CA GLU A 164 -3.36 13.62 -8.25
C GLU A 164 -2.65 12.76 -9.31
N TYR A 165 -1.39 12.38 -9.08
CA TYR A 165 -0.66 11.47 -9.96
C TYR A 165 -1.35 10.10 -10.14
N VAL A 166 -1.89 9.53 -9.06
CA VAL A 166 -2.57 8.23 -9.11
C VAL A 166 -3.93 8.37 -9.77
N THR A 167 -4.67 9.43 -9.48
CA THR A 167 -5.96 9.73 -10.13
C THR A 167 -5.78 9.83 -11.63
N LEU A 168 -4.81 10.62 -12.10
CA LEU A 168 -4.51 10.76 -13.52
C LEU A 168 -4.09 9.43 -14.17
N LEU A 169 -3.30 8.61 -13.44
CA LEU A 169 -2.90 7.30 -13.92
C LEU A 169 -4.10 6.35 -14.07
N ILE A 170 -5.03 6.37 -13.12
CA ILE A 170 -6.29 5.60 -13.19
C ILE A 170 -7.10 6.06 -14.40
N ASP A 171 -7.31 7.37 -14.58
CA ASP A 171 -8.09 7.91 -15.70
C ASP A 171 -7.50 7.50 -17.06
N LYS A 172 -6.17 7.59 -17.21
CA LYS A 172 -5.50 7.17 -18.44
C LYS A 172 -5.57 5.66 -18.66
N LEU A 173 -5.48 4.86 -17.60
CA LEU A 173 -5.64 3.40 -17.69
C LEU A 173 -7.07 3.01 -18.07
N SER A 174 -8.08 3.68 -17.52
CA SER A 174 -9.48 3.43 -17.86
C SER A 174 -9.78 3.73 -19.33
N GLY A 175 -9.10 4.73 -19.92
CA GLY A 175 -9.15 5.02 -21.35
C GLY A 175 -8.28 4.11 -22.24
N TYR A 176 -7.46 3.24 -21.65
CA TYR A 176 -6.58 2.33 -22.38
C TYR A 176 -7.34 1.08 -22.86
N SER A 177 -6.90 0.50 -23.98
CA SER A 177 -7.51 -0.73 -24.53
C SER A 177 -7.55 -1.83 -23.48
N ALA A 178 -8.70 -2.52 -23.37
CA ALA A 178 -8.83 -3.66 -22.48
C ALA A 178 -7.84 -4.76 -22.85
N GLY A 179 -7.37 -5.50 -21.84
CA GLY A 179 -6.44 -6.61 -21.98
C GLY A 179 -5.12 -6.41 -21.24
N VAL A 180 -4.10 -7.15 -21.70
CA VAL A 180 -2.80 -7.22 -21.05
C VAL A 180 -1.97 -5.96 -21.32
N LEU A 181 -1.43 -5.39 -20.25
CA LEU A 181 -0.50 -4.26 -20.26
C LEU A 181 0.90 -4.71 -19.84
N THR A 182 1.88 -4.48 -20.70
CA THR A 182 3.29 -4.75 -20.40
C THR A 182 3.86 -3.72 -19.44
N LYS A 183 4.92 -4.09 -18.72
CA LYS A 183 5.66 -3.20 -17.82
C LYS A 183 6.17 -1.95 -18.55
N GLU A 184 6.63 -2.09 -19.78
CA GLU A 184 7.15 -0.99 -20.60
C GLU A 184 6.04 0.00 -20.96
N ALA A 185 4.88 -0.50 -21.38
CA ALA A 185 3.72 0.34 -21.69
C ALA A 185 3.22 1.07 -20.44
N PHE A 186 3.14 0.38 -19.31
CA PHE A 186 2.80 0.98 -18.02
C PHE A 186 3.83 2.05 -17.58
N SER A 187 5.13 1.78 -17.73
CA SER A 187 6.19 2.76 -17.45
C SER A 187 6.07 4.00 -18.32
N ALA A 188 5.76 3.84 -19.60
CA ALA A 188 5.53 4.96 -20.52
C ALA A 188 4.33 5.81 -20.07
N LEU A 189 3.24 5.17 -19.66
CA LEU A 189 2.05 5.83 -19.12
C LEU A 189 2.37 6.61 -17.85
N CYS A 190 3.14 6.00 -16.93
CA CYS A 190 3.60 6.64 -15.71
C CYS A 190 4.44 7.90 -16.01
N ARG A 191 5.39 7.82 -16.96
CA ARG A 191 6.20 8.99 -17.38
C ARG A 191 5.36 10.10 -18.01
N GLN A 192 4.26 9.75 -18.67
CA GLN A 192 3.34 10.75 -19.20
C GLN A 192 2.61 11.45 -18.04
N CYS A 193 2.10 10.69 -17.07
CA CYS A 193 1.47 11.26 -15.87
C CYS A 193 2.44 12.12 -15.06
N GLU A 194 3.69 11.68 -14.88
CA GLU A 194 4.74 12.45 -14.19
C GLU A 194 4.97 13.82 -14.87
N ARG A 195 5.03 13.84 -16.20
CA ARG A 195 5.20 15.08 -16.96
C ARG A 195 4.01 16.03 -16.83
N GLU A 196 2.79 15.50 -16.84
CA GLU A 196 1.58 16.31 -16.71
C GLU A 196 1.41 16.89 -15.30
N VAL A 197 1.77 16.14 -14.25
CA VAL A 197 1.60 16.57 -12.85
C VAL A 197 2.78 17.42 -12.36
N TYR A 198 4.02 17.04 -12.69
CA TYR A 198 5.24 17.64 -12.12
C TYR A 198 6.06 18.45 -13.13
N GLY A 199 5.75 18.40 -14.42
CA GLY A 199 6.55 19.01 -15.49
C GLY A 199 6.32 20.52 -15.70
N LYS A 200 5.97 21.26 -14.64
CA LYS A 200 5.91 22.72 -14.65
C LYS A 200 7.26 23.32 -14.26
#